data_AF-A0A1Y2JIG2-F1
#
_entry.id   AF-A0A1Y2JIG2-F1
#
_cell.length_a   1.000
_cell.length_b   1.000
_cell.length_c   1.000
_cell.angle_alpha   90.00
_cell.angle_beta   90.00
_cell.angle_gamma   90.00
#
_symmetry.space_group_name_H-M   'P 1'
#
loop_
_entity.id
_entity.type
_entity.pdbx_description
1 polymer ?
#
loop_
_entity_poly.entity_id
_entity_poly.type
_entity_poly.pdbx_seq_one_letter_code
_entity_poly.pdbx_strand_id
1 'polypeptide(L)'
;MDQDRRNALSTEYGEVCSNFRTLTDIRFKLLGLLPIATAVAIALKVDHIDGRSFVFSLFGLIATIGLVTYNTRNDELYDELVRRAAYIERSLGLADGAFANRPRASLKFRLFGIPWKVDHRVGVGTIYLASIAVWLFLVLASLSAWLAPEASVLATLAAFGLAVIATWCARTWIKRKKEAVDEEKRSLAIEAVQKAFSTDLSRGTADGGLIDLCFKLADEKEREIIAKRAQFYAGIDRDSSIYYPPGVSKEQAACHLVALLTDLPPRWLFDCATNRRGDMPEKSPVLFPPRADEVR
;
A
#
# COMPACT_ATOMS: atom_id res chain seq x y z
N MET A 1 8.34 -15.14 28.51
CA MET A 1 8.29 -13.69 28.23
C MET A 1 8.23 -12.98 29.56
N ASP A 2 9.10 -12.00 29.77
CA ASP A 2 9.10 -11.19 30.98
C ASP A 2 7.82 -10.32 31.11
N GLN A 3 7.42 -9.99 32.34
CA GLN A 3 6.17 -9.29 32.62
C GLN A 3 6.17 -7.87 32.04
N ASP A 4 7.31 -7.17 32.08
CA ASP A 4 7.41 -5.82 31.53
C ASP A 4 7.25 -5.82 30.01
N ARG A 5 7.84 -6.80 29.32
CA ARG A 5 7.65 -7.00 27.88
C ARG A 5 6.20 -7.33 27.53
N ARG A 6 5.53 -8.17 28.33
CA ARG A 6 4.11 -8.49 28.14
C ARG A 6 3.23 -7.25 28.29
N ASN A 7 3.50 -6.43 29.31
CA ASN A 7 2.77 -5.19 29.57
C ASN A 7 2.99 -4.20 28.41
N ALA A 8 4.23 -3.99 27.97
CA ALA A 8 4.56 -3.11 26.85
C ALA A 8 3.85 -3.52 25.55
N LEU A 9 3.87 -4.81 25.21
CA LEU A 9 3.16 -5.33 24.03
C LEU A 9 1.64 -5.16 24.13
N SER A 10 1.08 -5.35 25.32
CA SER A 10 -0.38 -5.18 25.53
C SER A 10 -0.80 -3.73 25.37
N THR A 11 -0.01 -2.79 25.90
CA THR A 11 -0.21 -1.34 25.70
C THR A 11 -0.11 -0.97 24.22
N GLU A 12 0.94 -1.44 23.54
CA GLU A 12 1.11 -1.18 22.10
C GLU A 12 -0.05 -1.76 21.27
N TYR A 13 -0.54 -2.96 21.61
CA TYR A 13 -1.69 -3.56 20.94
C TYR A 13 -2.94 -2.68 21.04
N GLY A 14 -3.17 -2.07 22.20
CA GLY A 14 -4.25 -1.10 22.42
C GLY A 14 -4.16 0.09 21.47
N GLU A 15 -2.97 0.69 21.35
CA GLU A 15 -2.72 1.82 20.45
C GLU A 15 -2.86 1.44 18.96
N VAL A 16 -2.34 0.28 18.56
CA VAL A 16 -2.49 -0.23 17.19
C VAL A 16 -3.97 -0.44 16.84
N CYS A 17 -4.76 -1.01 17.77
CA CYS A 17 -6.20 -1.20 17.58
C CYS A 17 -6.96 0.13 17.53
N SER A 18 -6.56 1.11 18.34
CA SER A 18 -7.12 2.47 18.33
C SER A 18 -6.88 3.15 16.98
N ASN A 19 -5.63 3.15 16.51
CA ASN A 19 -5.25 3.70 15.20
C ASN A 19 -5.97 3.00 14.04
N PHE A 20 -6.10 1.67 14.11
CA PHE A 20 -6.84 0.88 13.12
C PHE A 20 -8.31 1.32 13.02
N ARG A 21 -8.97 1.51 14.17
CA ARG A 21 -10.37 1.97 14.23
C ARG A 21 -10.51 3.37 13.66
N THR A 22 -9.63 4.30 14.04
CA THR A 22 -9.62 5.68 13.55
C THR A 22 -9.45 5.74 12.02
N LEU A 23 -8.50 4.99 11.46
CA LEU A 23 -8.31 4.95 10.00
C LEU A 23 -9.53 4.37 9.27
N THR A 24 -10.17 3.35 9.84
CA THR A 24 -11.36 2.74 9.25
C THR A 24 -12.55 3.70 9.25
N ASP A 25 -12.76 4.43 10.36
CA ASP A 25 -13.82 5.43 10.49
C ASP A 25 -13.64 6.59 9.50
N ILE A 26 -12.44 7.16 9.41
CA ILE A 26 -12.13 8.25 8.46
C ILE A 26 -12.44 7.82 7.02
N ARG A 27 -12.01 6.62 6.62
CA ARG A 27 -12.28 6.11 5.27
C ARG A 27 -13.74 5.91 4.99
N PHE A 28 -14.48 5.34 5.95
CA PHE A 28 -15.92 5.13 5.78
C PHE A 28 -16.65 6.46 5.60
N LYS A 29 -16.29 7.49 6.37
CA LYS A 29 -16.82 8.85 6.21
C LYS A 29 -16.52 9.43 4.82
N LEU A 30 -15.29 9.32 4.34
CA LEU A 30 -14.93 9.79 3.00
C LEU A 30 -15.67 9.03 1.89
N LEU A 31 -15.83 7.70 2.05
CA LEU A 31 -16.58 6.87 1.11
C LEU A 31 -18.08 7.16 1.12
N GLY A 32 -18.66 7.55 2.26
CA GLY A 32 -20.06 7.96 2.34
C GLY A 32 -20.32 9.32 1.67
N LEU A 33 -19.37 10.26 1.77
CA LEU A 33 -19.52 11.60 1.21
C LEU A 33 -19.42 11.64 -0.31
N LEU A 34 -18.57 10.80 -0.91
CA LEU A 34 -18.29 10.87 -2.35
C LEU A 34 -19.51 10.57 -3.24
N PRO A 35 -20.31 9.50 -3.01
CA PRO A 35 -21.52 9.23 -3.78
C PRO A 35 -22.57 10.34 -3.63
N ILE A 36 -22.71 10.91 -2.43
CA ILE A 36 -23.67 11.99 -2.16
C ILE A 36 -23.24 13.25 -2.93
N ALA A 37 -21.97 13.64 -2.84
CA ALA A 37 -21.44 14.79 -3.57
C ALA A 37 -21.58 14.62 -5.09
N THR A 38 -21.34 13.41 -5.59
CA THR A 38 -21.50 13.07 -7.01
C THR A 38 -22.98 13.14 -7.43
N ALA A 39 -23.90 12.62 -6.63
CA ALA A 39 -25.33 12.68 -6.92
C ALA A 39 -25.85 14.13 -6.92
N VAL A 40 -25.45 14.94 -5.95
CA VAL A 40 -25.77 16.38 -5.90
C VAL A 40 -25.23 17.10 -7.13
N ALA A 41 -23.99 16.79 -7.54
CA ALA A 41 -23.38 17.36 -8.73
C ALA A 41 -24.16 17.06 -10.01
N ILE A 42 -24.68 15.83 -10.15
CA ILE A 42 -25.53 15.44 -11.27
C ILE A 42 -26.86 16.18 -11.21
N ALA A 43 -27.50 16.24 -10.04
CA ALA A 43 -28.80 16.89 -9.87
C ALA A 43 -28.78 18.38 -10.18
N LEU A 44 -27.71 19.10 -9.78
CA LEU A 44 -27.55 20.53 -10.05
C LEU A 44 -27.27 20.85 -11.52
N LYS A 45 -27.01 19.84 -12.36
CA LYS A 45 -26.62 20.01 -13.78
C LYS A 45 -27.73 19.71 -14.78
N VAL A 46 -28.92 19.35 -14.33
CA VAL A 46 -30.01 18.90 -15.21
C VAL A 46 -30.46 19.99 -16.19
N ASP A 47 -30.25 21.27 -15.87
CA ASP A 47 -30.88 22.34 -16.65
C ASP A 47 -29.97 23.01 -17.69
N HIS A 48 -28.68 23.28 -17.45
CA HIS A 48 -27.80 23.99 -18.43
C HIS A 48 -26.33 23.53 -18.33
N ILE A 49 -25.78 22.96 -19.41
CA ILE A 49 -24.34 22.68 -19.54
C ILE A 49 -23.64 23.95 -20.06
N ASP A 50 -23.03 24.72 -19.15
CA ASP A 50 -22.27 25.93 -19.44
C ASP A 50 -20.78 25.79 -19.07
N GLY A 51 -20.00 26.87 -19.24
CA GLY A 51 -18.59 26.87 -18.84
C GLY A 51 -18.36 26.60 -17.34
N ARG A 52 -19.33 26.93 -16.47
CA ARG A 52 -19.26 26.63 -15.03
C ARG A 52 -19.37 25.13 -14.78
N SER A 53 -20.21 24.44 -15.55
CA SER A 53 -20.32 22.99 -15.51
C SER A 53 -18.98 22.30 -15.79
N PHE A 54 -18.19 22.78 -16.76
CA PHE A 54 -16.86 22.23 -17.03
C PHE A 54 -15.92 22.37 -15.83
N VAL A 55 -15.80 23.58 -15.28
CA VAL A 55 -14.91 23.86 -14.13
C VAL A 55 -15.30 23.00 -12.92
N PHE A 56 -16.60 22.89 -12.64
CA PHE A 56 -17.10 22.08 -11.54
C PHE A 56 -16.83 20.58 -11.74
N SER A 57 -16.99 20.07 -12.97
CA SER A 57 -16.64 18.67 -13.27
C SER A 57 -15.16 18.39 -13.06
N LEU A 58 -14.30 19.30 -13.55
CA LEU A 58 -12.86 19.17 -13.46
C LEU A 58 -12.41 19.21 -11.99
N PHE A 59 -12.98 20.11 -11.19
CA PHE A 59 -12.75 20.16 -9.76
C PHE A 59 -13.16 18.84 -9.08
N GLY A 60 -14.36 18.32 -9.37
CA GLY A 60 -14.83 17.03 -8.85
C GLY A 60 -13.92 15.86 -9.22
N LEU A 61 -13.41 15.83 -10.47
CA LEU A 61 -12.44 14.85 -10.93
C LEU A 61 -11.13 14.92 -10.14
N ILE A 62 -10.54 16.11 -10.01
CA ILE A 62 -9.30 16.34 -9.27
C ILE A 62 -9.47 15.96 -7.79
N ALA A 63 -10.56 16.39 -7.16
CA ALA A 63 -10.87 16.04 -5.77
C ALA A 63 -10.99 14.52 -5.58
N THR A 64 -11.66 13.83 -6.52
CA THR A 64 -11.79 12.37 -6.49
C THR A 64 -10.44 11.67 -6.65
N ILE A 65 -9.57 12.14 -7.55
CA ILE A 65 -8.20 11.63 -7.71
C ILE A 65 -7.41 11.83 -6.40
N GLY A 66 -7.51 13.02 -5.78
CA GLY A 66 -6.90 13.29 -4.48
C GLY A 66 -7.37 12.32 -3.39
N LEU A 67 -8.67 12.02 -3.34
CA LEU A 67 -9.24 11.03 -2.40
C LEU A 67 -8.73 9.61 -2.67
N VAL A 68 -8.62 9.20 -3.95
CA VAL A 68 -8.05 7.88 -4.31
C VAL A 68 -6.60 7.78 -3.86
N THR A 69 -5.79 8.81 -4.10
CA THR A 69 -4.38 8.85 -3.67
C THR A 69 -4.28 8.77 -2.15
N TYR A 70 -5.07 9.57 -1.43
CA TYR A 70 -5.14 9.54 0.03
C TYR A 70 -5.56 8.16 0.56
N ASN A 71 -6.61 7.55 -0.01
CA ASN A 71 -7.06 6.24 0.42
C ASN A 71 -6.05 5.13 0.10
N THR A 72 -5.32 5.24 -1.01
CA THR A 72 -4.24 4.31 -1.36
C THR A 72 -3.11 4.37 -0.34
N ARG A 73 -2.68 5.57 0.06
CA ARG A 73 -1.69 5.73 1.13
C ARG A 73 -2.20 5.17 2.46
N ASN A 74 -3.47 5.43 2.78
CA ASN A 74 -4.06 4.85 3.96
C ASN A 74 -4.06 3.32 3.89
N ASP A 75 -4.31 2.69 2.74
CA ASP A 75 -4.31 1.22 2.57
C ASP A 75 -2.99 0.61 3.02
N GLU A 76 -1.87 1.29 2.75
CA GLU A 76 -0.55 0.88 3.21
C GLU A 76 -0.43 0.95 4.73
N LEU A 77 -0.88 2.05 5.36
CA LEU A 77 -0.88 2.21 6.82
C LEU A 77 -1.77 1.16 7.51
N TYR A 78 -2.94 0.91 6.94
CA TYR A 78 -3.86 -0.11 7.45
C TYR A 78 -3.26 -1.51 7.39
N ASP A 79 -2.63 -1.86 6.26
CA ASP A 79 -1.96 -3.15 6.12
C ASP A 79 -0.84 -3.32 7.16
N GLU A 80 -0.09 -2.26 7.44
CA GLU A 80 0.97 -2.30 8.44
C GLU A 80 0.41 -2.43 9.86
N LEU A 81 -0.64 -1.69 10.22
CA LEU A 81 -1.30 -1.84 11.52
C LEU A 81 -1.86 -3.26 11.72
N VAL A 82 -2.51 -3.83 10.69
CA VAL A 82 -3.01 -5.22 10.74
C VAL A 82 -1.86 -6.20 10.95
N ARG A 83 -0.74 -6.02 10.24
CA ARG A 83 0.44 -6.87 10.41
C ARG A 83 1.01 -6.71 11.81
N ARG A 84 1.16 -5.47 12.31
CA ARG A 84 1.71 -5.20 13.63
C ARG A 84 0.84 -5.80 14.73
N ALA A 85 -0.47 -5.62 14.67
CA ALA A 85 -1.42 -6.24 15.60
C ALA A 85 -1.28 -7.76 15.59
N ALA A 86 -1.29 -8.39 14.40
CA ALA A 86 -1.11 -9.83 14.27
C ALA A 86 0.24 -10.33 14.82
N TYR A 87 1.30 -9.52 14.73
CA TYR A 87 2.60 -9.85 15.31
C TYR A 87 2.55 -9.81 16.85
N ILE A 88 1.91 -8.78 17.40
CA ILE A 88 1.77 -8.65 18.85
C ILE A 88 0.92 -9.81 19.41
N GLU A 89 -0.18 -10.17 18.75
CA GLU A 89 -1.02 -11.30 19.17
C GLU A 89 -0.24 -12.61 19.25
N ARG A 90 0.55 -12.93 18.21
CA ARG A 90 1.45 -14.09 18.22
C ARG A 90 2.50 -13.99 19.33
N SER A 91 3.07 -12.80 19.54
CA SER A 91 4.09 -12.59 20.57
C SER A 91 3.55 -12.72 21.99
N LEU A 92 2.27 -12.38 22.19
CA LEU A 92 1.54 -12.56 23.44
C LEU A 92 1.07 -14.01 23.65
N GLY A 93 1.18 -14.87 22.64
CA GLY A 93 0.71 -16.26 22.68
C GLY A 93 -0.81 -16.39 22.56
N LEU A 94 -1.48 -15.43 21.91
CA LEU A 94 -2.92 -15.49 21.67
C LEU A 94 -3.20 -16.49 20.55
N ALA A 95 -3.76 -17.65 20.93
CA ALA A 95 -4.06 -18.74 20.00
C ALA A 95 -5.08 -18.32 18.93
N ASP A 96 -6.08 -17.51 19.32
CA ASP A 96 -7.12 -17.00 18.43
C ASP A 96 -7.15 -15.46 18.34
N GLY A 97 -6.07 -14.89 17.80
CA GLY A 97 -5.95 -13.45 17.59
C GLY A 97 -6.79 -12.95 16.43
N ALA A 98 -7.52 -11.84 16.63
CA ALA A 98 -8.41 -11.24 15.63
C ALA A 98 -7.69 -10.81 14.34
N PHE A 99 -6.40 -10.44 14.44
CA PHE A 99 -5.58 -10.05 13.31
C PHE A 99 -4.69 -11.20 12.81
N ALA A 100 -4.21 -12.06 13.71
CA ALA A 100 -3.35 -13.19 13.40
C ALA A 100 -4.07 -14.27 12.59
N ASN A 101 -5.33 -14.57 12.95
CA ASN A 101 -6.16 -15.60 12.32
C ASN A 101 -7.30 -15.02 11.48
N ARG A 102 -7.14 -13.77 11.02
CA ARG A 102 -8.17 -13.09 10.24
C ARG A 102 -8.53 -13.91 8.99
N PRO A 103 -9.83 -14.25 8.77
CA PRO A 103 -10.24 -14.99 7.59
C PRO A 103 -9.94 -14.20 6.32
N ARG A 104 -9.40 -14.89 5.32
CA ARG A 104 -9.20 -14.32 3.98
C ARG A 104 -10.55 -14.25 3.26
N ALA A 105 -10.75 -13.21 2.46
CA ALA A 105 -11.91 -13.11 1.58
C ALA A 105 -11.97 -14.31 0.62
N SER A 106 -12.87 -15.25 0.90
CA SER A 106 -13.06 -16.49 0.14
C SER A 106 -14.22 -16.40 -0.86
N LEU A 107 -15.19 -15.52 -0.60
CA LEU A 107 -16.38 -15.39 -1.43
C LEU A 107 -16.04 -14.81 -2.81
N LYS A 108 -16.39 -15.55 -3.85
CA LYS A 108 -16.27 -15.17 -5.26
C LYS A 108 -17.57 -15.53 -5.95
N PHE A 109 -18.12 -14.62 -6.74
CA PHE A 109 -19.24 -14.90 -7.63
C PHE A 109 -18.91 -14.43 -9.04
N ARG A 110 -19.69 -14.83 -10.05
CA ARG A 110 -19.52 -14.35 -11.43
C ARG A 110 -20.58 -13.30 -11.73
N LEU A 111 -20.14 -12.12 -12.14
CA LEU A 111 -21.01 -11.05 -12.60
C LEU A 111 -20.78 -10.88 -14.11
N PHE A 112 -21.80 -11.13 -14.93
CA PHE A 112 -21.69 -11.14 -16.40
C PHE A 112 -20.54 -12.02 -16.93
N GLY A 113 -20.33 -13.20 -16.32
CA GLY A 113 -19.24 -14.12 -16.67
C GLY A 113 -17.85 -13.72 -16.14
N ILE A 114 -17.70 -12.53 -15.58
CA ILE A 114 -16.44 -12.03 -15.02
C ILE A 114 -16.35 -12.44 -13.54
N PRO A 115 -15.22 -13.02 -13.09
CA PRO A 115 -15.03 -13.35 -11.67
C PRO A 115 -14.98 -12.08 -10.83
N TRP A 116 -15.90 -11.97 -9.87
CA TRP A 116 -15.99 -10.91 -8.90
C TRP A 116 -15.59 -11.42 -7.52
N LYS A 117 -14.47 -10.92 -7.01
CA LYS A 117 -14.01 -11.23 -5.65
C LYS A 117 -14.64 -10.25 -4.67
N VAL A 118 -15.30 -10.78 -3.64
CA VAL A 118 -15.89 -9.97 -2.57
C VAL A 118 -14.80 -9.64 -1.56
N ASP A 119 -14.07 -8.57 -1.82
CA ASP A 119 -13.15 -7.99 -0.85
C ASP A 119 -13.31 -6.47 -0.74
N HIS A 120 -12.89 -5.94 0.40
CA HIS A 120 -13.01 -4.52 0.72
C HIS A 120 -12.37 -3.62 -0.34
N ARG A 121 -11.21 -4.01 -0.88
CA ARG A 121 -10.46 -3.21 -1.86
C ARG A 121 -11.19 -3.14 -3.21
N VAL A 122 -11.80 -4.25 -3.64
CA VAL A 122 -12.60 -4.29 -4.87
C VAL A 122 -13.83 -3.40 -4.73
N GLY A 123 -14.53 -3.44 -3.60
CA GLY A 123 -15.68 -2.57 -3.34
C GLY A 123 -15.32 -1.09 -3.38
N VAL A 124 -14.33 -0.69 -2.59
CA VAL A 124 -13.84 0.70 -2.53
C VAL A 124 -13.32 1.18 -3.89
N GLY A 125 -12.51 0.37 -4.56
CA GLY A 125 -11.99 0.69 -5.88
C GLY A 125 -13.10 0.88 -6.93
N THR A 126 -14.20 0.15 -6.82
CA THR A 126 -15.35 0.27 -7.73
C THR A 126 -16.08 1.59 -7.55
N ILE A 127 -16.29 2.03 -6.30
CA ILE A 127 -16.94 3.32 -5.99
C ILE A 127 -16.11 4.48 -6.57
N TYR A 128 -14.79 4.46 -6.36
CA TYR A 128 -13.90 5.47 -6.94
C TYR A 128 -13.88 5.44 -8.46
N LEU A 129 -13.84 4.26 -9.07
CA LEU A 129 -13.85 4.12 -10.52
C LEU A 129 -15.14 4.68 -11.13
N ALA A 130 -16.29 4.38 -10.53
CA ALA A 130 -17.58 4.91 -10.97
C ALA A 130 -17.62 6.44 -10.82
N SER A 131 -17.13 6.98 -9.70
CA SER A 131 -17.09 8.42 -9.45
C SER A 131 -16.19 9.14 -10.47
N ILE A 132 -14.98 8.61 -10.73
CA ILE A 132 -14.07 9.14 -11.76
C ILE A 132 -14.72 9.12 -13.14
N ALA A 133 -15.37 8.01 -13.51
CA ALA A 133 -16.04 7.90 -14.81
C ALA A 133 -17.16 8.93 -14.97
N VAL A 134 -17.96 9.18 -13.92
CA VAL A 134 -18.99 10.23 -13.93
C VAL A 134 -18.37 11.61 -14.10
N TRP A 135 -17.35 11.97 -13.31
CA TRP A 135 -16.71 13.27 -13.43
C TRP A 135 -16.05 13.49 -14.79
N LEU A 136 -15.37 12.47 -15.30
CA LEU A 136 -14.77 12.49 -16.63
C LEU A 136 -15.83 12.62 -17.73
N PHE A 137 -16.96 11.91 -17.62
CA PHE A 137 -18.10 12.08 -18.51
C PHE A 137 -18.59 13.53 -18.49
N LEU A 138 -18.80 14.12 -17.32
CA LEU A 138 -19.27 15.51 -17.22
C LEU A 138 -18.26 16.52 -17.79
N VAL A 139 -16.95 16.25 -17.70
CA VAL A 139 -15.92 17.04 -18.39
C VAL A 139 -16.07 16.93 -19.90
N LEU A 140 -16.14 15.70 -20.43
CA LEU A 140 -16.22 15.43 -21.86
C LEU A 140 -17.52 15.96 -22.47
N ALA A 141 -18.65 15.81 -21.79
CA ALA A 141 -19.95 16.32 -22.20
C ALA A 141 -19.97 17.87 -22.24
N SER A 142 -19.35 18.52 -21.25
CA SER A 142 -19.23 19.98 -21.25
C SER A 142 -18.34 20.47 -22.39
N LEU A 143 -17.25 19.76 -22.67
CA LEU A 143 -16.37 20.07 -23.78
C LEU A 143 -17.05 19.86 -25.15
N SER A 144 -17.81 18.77 -25.30
CA SER A 144 -18.55 18.51 -26.55
C SER A 144 -19.65 19.55 -26.79
N ALA A 145 -20.37 19.96 -25.75
CA ALA A 145 -21.38 21.01 -25.87
C ALA A 145 -20.77 22.37 -26.24
N TRP A 146 -19.55 22.66 -25.78
CA TRP A 146 -18.84 23.87 -26.16
C TRP A 146 -18.33 23.84 -27.61
N LEU A 147 -17.76 22.71 -28.04
CA LEU A 147 -17.24 22.55 -29.40
C LEU A 147 -18.33 22.42 -30.47
N ALA A 148 -19.46 21.81 -30.11
CA ALA A 148 -20.60 21.59 -30.98
C ALA A 148 -21.90 21.78 -30.17
N PRO A 149 -22.46 23.00 -30.10
CA PRO A 149 -23.68 23.28 -29.32
C PRO A 149 -24.91 22.48 -29.76
N GLU A 150 -24.96 22.06 -31.02
CA GLU A 150 -25.99 21.14 -31.56
C GLU A 150 -25.67 19.65 -31.30
N ALA A 151 -24.80 19.37 -30.34
CA ALA A 151 -24.39 18.01 -30.00
C ALA A 151 -25.61 17.11 -29.80
N SER A 152 -25.73 16.11 -30.67
CA SER A 152 -26.80 15.13 -30.61
C SER A 152 -26.66 14.23 -29.38
N VAL A 153 -27.74 13.52 -29.04
CA VAL A 153 -27.73 12.43 -28.03
C VAL A 153 -26.55 11.46 -28.25
N LEU A 154 -26.18 11.23 -29.51
CA LEU A 154 -25.04 10.42 -29.92
C LEU A 154 -23.70 10.94 -29.38
N ALA A 155 -23.47 12.25 -29.34
CA ALA A 155 -22.26 12.84 -28.77
C ALA A 155 -22.19 12.65 -27.25
N THR A 156 -23.33 12.75 -26.56
CA THR A 156 -23.41 12.49 -25.11
C THR A 156 -23.12 11.02 -24.79
N LEU A 157 -23.70 10.10 -25.57
CA LEU A 157 -23.43 8.66 -25.45
C LEU A 157 -21.96 8.33 -25.74
N ALA A 158 -21.36 8.98 -26.75
CA ALA A 158 -19.94 8.83 -27.06
C ALA A 158 -19.06 9.34 -25.92
N ALA A 159 -19.37 10.50 -25.33
CA ALA A 159 -18.64 11.04 -24.17
C ALA A 159 -18.71 10.08 -22.97
N PHE A 160 -19.87 9.47 -22.71
CA PHE A 160 -20.02 8.47 -21.66
C PHE A 160 -19.18 7.22 -21.94
N GLY A 161 -19.27 6.67 -23.15
CA GLY A 161 -18.48 5.51 -23.57
C GLY A 161 -16.97 5.76 -23.44
N LEU A 162 -16.49 6.93 -23.90
CA LEU A 162 -15.10 7.36 -23.78
C LEU A 162 -14.67 7.47 -22.32
N ALA A 163 -15.49 8.06 -21.45
CA ALA A 163 -15.17 8.18 -20.03
C ALA A 163 -15.01 6.81 -19.36
N VAL A 164 -15.91 5.86 -19.64
CA VAL A 164 -15.83 4.49 -19.11
C VAL A 164 -14.58 3.78 -19.61
N ILE A 165 -14.31 3.84 -20.92
CA ILE A 165 -13.13 3.20 -21.54
C ILE A 165 -11.84 3.80 -20.99
N ALA A 166 -11.71 5.13 -20.96
CA ALA A 166 -10.53 5.81 -20.45
C ALA A 166 -10.26 5.46 -18.98
N THR A 167 -11.32 5.44 -18.17
CA THR A 167 -11.24 5.09 -16.74
C THR A 167 -10.81 3.63 -16.55
N TRP A 168 -11.33 2.70 -17.36
CA TRP A 168 -10.91 1.30 -17.37
C TRP A 168 -9.44 1.12 -17.80
N CYS A 169 -9.02 1.79 -18.87
CA CYS A 169 -7.63 1.80 -19.35
C CYS A 169 -6.68 2.36 -18.29
N ALA A 170 -7.02 3.47 -17.65
CA ALA A 170 -6.24 4.04 -16.56
C ALA A 170 -6.09 3.06 -15.39
N ARG A 171 -7.20 2.44 -14.96
CA ARG A 171 -7.17 1.41 -13.89
C ARG A 171 -6.24 0.25 -14.23
N THR A 172 -6.35 -0.30 -15.43
CA THR A 172 -5.54 -1.46 -15.85
C THR A 172 -4.06 -1.10 -15.97
N TRP A 173 -3.75 0.10 -16.48
CA TRP A 173 -2.39 0.61 -16.55
C TRP A 173 -1.77 0.83 -15.16
N ILE A 174 -2.49 1.51 -14.25
CA ILE A 174 -2.04 1.74 -12.87
C ILE A 174 -1.81 0.40 -12.16
N LYS A 175 -2.73 -0.56 -12.31
CA LYS A 175 -2.59 -1.89 -11.71
C LYS A 175 -1.30 -2.58 -12.17
N ARG A 176 -1.03 -2.62 -13.48
CA ARG A 176 0.19 -3.22 -14.04
C ARG A 176 1.45 -2.51 -13.55
N LYS A 177 1.44 -1.17 -13.51
CA LYS A 177 2.57 -0.39 -12.99
C LYS A 177 2.83 -0.66 -11.53
N LYS A 178 1.78 -0.74 -10.70
CA LYS A 178 1.90 -1.10 -9.29
C LYS A 178 2.48 -2.50 -9.11
N GLU A 179 1.98 -3.49 -9.85
CA GLU A 179 2.49 -4.87 -9.80
C GLU A 179 3.98 -4.94 -10.17
N ALA A 180 4.40 -4.23 -11.22
CA ALA A 180 5.80 -4.17 -11.62
C ALA A 180 6.71 -3.50 -10.57
N VAL A 181 6.26 -2.37 -9.99
CA VAL A 181 7.01 -1.68 -8.93
C VAL A 181 7.08 -2.53 -7.66
N ASP A 182 6.00 -3.21 -7.28
CA ASP A 182 5.97 -4.10 -6.12
C ASP A 182 6.92 -5.30 -6.31
N GLU A 183 7.01 -5.86 -7.52
CA GLU A 183 7.93 -6.94 -7.88
C GLU A 183 9.40 -6.47 -7.82
N GLU A 184 9.71 -5.32 -8.42
CA GLU A 184 11.05 -4.72 -8.39
C GLU A 184 11.50 -4.43 -6.95
N LYS A 185 10.64 -3.80 -6.13
CA LYS A 185 10.94 -3.52 -4.72
C LYS A 185 11.21 -4.79 -3.92
N ARG A 186 10.49 -5.87 -4.19
CA ARG A 186 10.73 -7.17 -3.53
C ARG A 186 12.07 -7.79 -3.95
N SER A 187 12.43 -7.71 -5.22
CA SER A 187 13.75 -8.18 -5.70
C SER A 187 14.87 -7.40 -5.01
N LEU A 188 14.78 -6.07 -5.00
CA LEU A 188 15.76 -5.20 -4.33
C LEU A 188 15.83 -5.48 -2.82
N ALA A 189 14.71 -5.75 -2.17
CA ALA A 189 14.66 -6.11 -0.75
C ALA A 189 15.43 -7.41 -0.47
N ILE A 190 15.25 -8.43 -1.31
CA ILE A 190 15.95 -9.72 -1.18
C ILE A 190 17.45 -9.53 -1.35
N GLU A 191 17.85 -8.83 -2.41
CA GLU A 191 19.27 -8.53 -2.68
C GLU A 191 19.90 -7.73 -1.54
N ALA A 192 19.19 -6.71 -1.03
CA ALA A 192 19.65 -5.90 0.09
C ALA A 192 19.82 -6.74 1.36
N VAL A 193 18.85 -7.60 1.69
CA VAL A 193 18.93 -8.47 2.87
C VAL A 193 20.05 -9.51 2.72
N GLN A 194 20.21 -10.11 1.55
CA GLN A 194 21.32 -11.04 1.27
C GLN A 194 22.68 -10.36 1.44
N LYS A 195 22.81 -9.15 0.88
CA LYS A 195 24.02 -8.35 0.98
C LYS A 195 24.30 -7.97 2.44
N ALA A 196 23.29 -7.50 3.17
CA ALA A 196 23.38 -7.20 4.59
C ALA A 196 23.79 -8.42 5.42
N PHE A 197 23.25 -9.60 5.13
CA PHE A 197 23.60 -10.86 5.80
C PHE A 197 25.07 -11.24 5.61
N SER A 198 25.63 -10.99 4.43
CA SER A 198 27.05 -11.22 4.13
C SER A 198 27.99 -10.11 4.63
N THR A 199 27.46 -8.94 4.98
CA THR A 199 28.26 -7.77 5.35
C THR A 199 28.65 -7.86 6.82
N ASP A 200 29.96 -7.93 7.09
CA ASP A 200 30.47 -7.85 8.45
C ASP A 200 30.44 -6.40 8.96
N LEU A 201 29.35 -6.02 9.63
CA LEU A 201 29.18 -4.65 10.14
C LEU A 201 30.19 -4.31 11.25
N SER A 202 30.94 -5.28 11.80
CA SER A 202 31.97 -5.00 12.80
C SER A 202 33.10 -4.14 12.24
N ARG A 203 33.25 -4.06 10.92
CA ARG A 203 34.29 -3.27 10.25
C ARG A 203 33.92 -1.79 10.02
N GLY A 204 32.77 -1.34 10.51
CA GLY A 204 32.42 0.09 10.55
C GLY A 204 32.15 0.76 9.21
N THR A 205 32.21 0.04 8.08
CA THR A 205 31.86 0.56 6.76
C THR A 205 30.82 -0.35 6.12
N ALA A 206 29.62 0.18 5.91
CA ALA A 206 28.67 -0.48 5.03
C ALA A 206 29.28 -0.54 3.64
N ASP A 207 29.33 -1.73 3.05
CA ASP A 207 29.75 -1.94 1.67
C ASP A 207 28.96 -0.98 0.76
N GLY A 208 29.65 -0.27 -0.14
CA GLY A 208 29.02 0.63 -1.11
C GLY A 208 27.90 -0.06 -1.90
N GLY A 209 28.03 -1.37 -2.16
CA GLY A 209 26.98 -2.15 -2.79
C GLY A 209 25.69 -2.29 -1.96
N LEU A 210 25.79 -2.38 -0.63
CA LEU A 210 24.61 -2.41 0.24
C LEU A 210 23.92 -1.04 0.25
N ILE A 211 24.69 0.05 0.31
CA ILE A 211 24.17 1.43 0.25
C ILE A 211 23.42 1.65 -1.05
N ASP A 212 23.95 1.17 -2.18
CA ASP A 212 23.31 1.31 -3.50
C ASP A 212 21.99 0.55 -3.59
N LEU A 213 21.92 -0.66 -3.03
CA LEU A 213 20.69 -1.44 -2.96
C LEU A 213 19.65 -0.76 -2.06
N CYS A 214 20.05 -0.30 -0.86
CA CYS A 214 19.17 0.43 0.05
C CYS A 214 18.68 1.76 -0.55
N PHE A 215 19.51 2.48 -1.29
CA PHE A 215 19.12 3.70 -2.00
C PHE A 215 18.04 3.44 -3.05
N LYS A 216 18.22 2.44 -3.90
CA LYS A 216 17.20 2.04 -4.88
C LYS A 216 15.92 1.57 -4.21
N LEU A 217 16.06 0.79 -3.14
CA LEU A 217 14.94 0.20 -2.42
C LEU A 217 14.09 1.23 -1.68
N ALA A 218 14.72 2.24 -1.07
CA ALA A 218 14.04 3.31 -0.36
C ALA A 218 13.34 4.31 -1.31
N ASP A 219 13.64 4.25 -2.61
CA ASP A 219 13.15 5.22 -3.62
C ASP A 219 13.49 6.66 -3.20
N GLU A 220 14.68 6.83 -2.60
CA GLU A 220 15.14 8.11 -2.08
C GLU A 220 15.71 8.97 -3.20
N LYS A 221 15.58 10.29 -3.06
CA LYS A 221 16.14 11.24 -4.03
C LYS A 221 17.66 11.35 -3.92
N GLU A 222 18.18 11.15 -2.71
CA GLU A 222 19.57 11.45 -2.38
C GLU A 222 20.25 10.25 -1.71
N ARG A 223 21.22 9.66 -2.42
CA ARG A 223 22.05 8.55 -1.93
C ARG A 223 22.78 8.88 -0.62
N GLU A 224 23.10 10.16 -0.41
CA GLU A 224 23.80 10.65 0.77
C GLU A 224 23.01 10.40 2.07
N ILE A 225 21.67 10.41 2.02
CA ILE A 225 20.83 10.13 3.19
C ILE A 225 21.08 8.72 3.71
N ILE A 226 21.10 7.73 2.82
CA ILE A 226 21.35 6.32 3.16
C ILE A 226 22.79 6.15 3.68
N ALA A 227 23.76 6.81 3.05
CA ALA A 227 25.15 6.76 3.49
C ALA A 227 25.34 7.36 4.91
N LYS A 228 24.69 8.50 5.20
CA LYS A 228 24.68 9.12 6.52
C LYS A 228 24.03 8.23 7.58
N ARG A 229 22.90 7.58 7.26
CA ARG A 229 22.28 6.57 8.14
C ARG A 229 23.23 5.41 8.42
N ALA A 230 23.86 4.87 7.38
CA ALA A 230 24.83 3.78 7.52
C ALA A 230 26.01 4.18 8.42
N GLN A 231 26.57 5.37 8.23
CA GLN A 231 27.65 5.90 9.07
C GLN A 231 27.20 6.08 10.52
N PHE A 232 26.00 6.61 10.75
CA PHE A 232 25.42 6.76 12.08
C PHE A 232 25.30 5.41 12.80
N TYR A 233 24.69 4.40 12.16
CA TYR A 233 24.51 3.09 12.76
C TYR A 233 25.81 2.29 12.90
N ALA A 234 26.83 2.56 12.06
CA ALA A 234 28.15 1.97 12.21
C ALA A 234 28.93 2.51 13.42
N GLY A 235 28.63 3.74 13.84
CA GLY A 235 29.24 4.37 15.01
C GLY A 235 28.60 4.00 16.36
N ILE A 236 27.44 3.35 16.34
CA ILE A 236 26.75 2.89 17.55
C ILE A 236 27.33 1.54 17.97
N ASP A 237 27.78 1.44 19.22
CA ASP A 237 28.26 0.18 19.79
C ASP A 237 27.16 -0.89 19.75
N ARG A 238 27.46 -2.05 19.15
CA ARG A 238 26.51 -3.15 18.96
C ARG A 238 25.95 -3.64 20.30
N ASP A 239 26.77 -3.65 21.35
CA ASP A 239 26.36 -4.11 22.67
C ASP A 239 25.48 -3.08 23.41
N SER A 240 25.55 -1.81 23.00
CA SER A 240 24.70 -0.72 23.51
C SER A 240 23.34 -0.60 22.82
N SER A 241 23.15 -1.30 21.70
CA SER A 241 22.10 -0.94 20.75
C SER A 241 20.73 -1.52 21.10
N ILE A 242 19.91 -0.69 21.74
CA ILE A 242 18.44 -0.87 21.88
C ILE A 242 17.78 -1.13 20.51
N TYR A 243 18.46 -0.79 19.40
CA TYR A 243 17.98 -0.89 18.03
C TYR A 243 18.03 -2.30 17.43
N TYR A 244 18.85 -3.21 17.97
CA TYR A 244 18.81 -4.62 17.59
C TYR A 244 18.15 -5.42 18.70
N PRO A 245 17.02 -6.10 18.42
CA PRO A 245 16.39 -6.91 19.46
C PRO A 245 17.36 -8.02 19.89
N PRO A 246 17.68 -8.16 21.18
CA PRO A 246 18.62 -9.17 21.64
C PRO A 246 18.09 -10.57 21.33
N GLY A 247 18.99 -11.48 20.91
CA GLY A 247 18.66 -12.88 20.63
C GLY A 247 17.95 -13.13 19.30
N VAL A 248 17.92 -12.16 18.37
CA VAL A 248 17.42 -12.39 17.01
C VAL A 248 18.40 -13.20 16.16
N SER A 249 17.85 -13.91 15.18
CA SER A 249 18.66 -14.64 14.21
C SER A 249 19.46 -13.68 13.32
N LYS A 250 20.54 -14.16 12.68
CA LYS A 250 21.37 -13.33 11.79
C LYS A 250 20.55 -12.76 10.62
N GLU A 251 19.56 -13.50 10.15
CA GLU A 251 18.63 -13.11 9.09
C GLU A 251 17.75 -11.93 9.54
N GLN A 252 17.20 -12.00 10.74
CA GLN A 252 16.41 -10.92 11.32
C GLN A 252 17.29 -9.68 11.56
N ALA A 253 18.53 -9.85 12.03
CA ALA A 253 19.47 -8.75 12.18
C ALA A 253 19.77 -8.04 10.84
N ALA A 254 19.95 -8.81 9.75
CA ALA A 254 20.11 -8.26 8.41
C ALA A 254 18.87 -7.48 7.93
N CYS A 255 17.67 -8.00 8.19
CA CYS A 255 16.42 -7.29 7.88
C CYS A 255 16.29 -6.00 8.70
N HIS A 256 16.67 -6.01 9.97
CA HIS A 256 16.68 -4.82 10.82
C HIS A 256 17.68 -3.77 10.33
N LEU A 257 18.88 -4.18 9.90
CA LEU A 257 19.83 -3.25 9.30
C LEU A 257 19.24 -2.57 8.07
N VAL A 258 18.70 -3.35 7.12
CA VAL A 258 18.09 -2.78 5.90
C VAL A 258 16.91 -1.88 6.25
N ALA A 259 16.11 -2.24 7.26
CA ALA A 259 15.01 -1.40 7.75
C ALA A 259 15.51 -0.04 8.29
N LEU A 260 16.58 -0.03 9.10
CA LEU A 260 17.17 1.19 9.64
C LEU A 260 17.72 2.11 8.54
N LEU A 261 18.16 1.53 7.42
CA LEU A 261 18.65 2.30 6.27
C LEU A 261 17.50 2.84 5.42
N THR A 262 16.43 2.08 5.22
CA THR A 262 15.39 2.35 4.20
C THR A 262 14.03 2.79 4.75
N ASP A 263 13.84 2.81 6.07
CA ASP A 263 12.56 3.01 6.76
C ASP A 263 11.48 1.97 6.41
N LEU A 264 11.85 0.88 5.74
CA LEU A 264 10.94 -0.20 5.43
C LEU A 264 10.73 -1.10 6.65
N PRO A 265 9.52 -1.66 6.85
CA PRO A 265 9.28 -2.55 7.99
C PRO A 265 10.22 -3.77 7.94
N PRO A 266 10.99 -4.07 9.01
CA PRO A 266 11.92 -5.20 9.04
C PRO A 266 11.20 -6.54 8.78
N ARG A 267 9.93 -6.63 9.18
CA ARG A 267 9.10 -7.79 8.91
C ARG A 267 8.76 -7.96 7.43
N TRP A 268 8.52 -6.87 6.71
CA TRP A 268 8.25 -6.95 5.27
C TRP A 268 9.51 -7.41 4.53
N LEU A 269 10.68 -6.90 4.93
CA LEU A 269 11.97 -7.36 4.41
C LEU A 269 12.19 -8.85 4.67
N PHE A 270 11.89 -9.32 5.90
CA PHE A 270 11.96 -10.74 6.24
C PHE A 270 10.98 -11.59 5.42
N ASP A 271 9.73 -11.14 5.25
CA ASP A 271 8.73 -11.82 4.41
C ASP A 271 9.19 -11.94 2.95
N CYS A 272 9.89 -10.94 2.41
CA CYS A 272 10.48 -10.98 1.08
C CYS A 272 11.65 -11.98 1.01
N ALA A 273 12.60 -11.89 1.94
CA ALA A 273 13.81 -12.72 1.96
C ALA A 273 13.51 -14.23 2.14
N THR A 274 12.46 -14.56 2.88
CA THR A 274 12.07 -15.96 3.17
C THR A 274 11.01 -16.49 2.22
N ASN A 275 10.43 -15.65 1.37
CA ASN A 275 9.22 -15.95 0.60
C ASN A 275 8.10 -16.58 1.46
N ARG A 276 7.99 -16.21 2.74
CA ARG A 276 7.06 -16.86 3.69
C ARG A 276 5.60 -16.81 3.24
N ARG A 277 5.22 -15.83 2.42
CA ARG A 277 3.86 -15.68 1.90
C ARG A 277 3.58 -16.44 0.61
N GLY A 278 4.61 -16.98 -0.05
CA GLY A 278 4.47 -17.61 -1.36
C GLY A 278 4.10 -16.62 -2.48
N ASP A 279 4.36 -15.33 -2.26
CA ASP A 279 4.00 -14.26 -3.19
C ASP A 279 5.16 -13.91 -4.16
N MET A 280 6.30 -14.61 -4.09
CA MET A 280 7.44 -14.37 -4.98
C MET A 280 7.32 -15.13 -6.30
N PRO A 281 7.86 -14.60 -7.41
CA PRO A 281 8.02 -15.35 -8.64
C PRO A 281 8.83 -16.64 -8.38
N GLU A 282 8.46 -17.73 -9.04
CA GLU A 282 9.05 -19.08 -8.87
C GLU A 282 10.58 -19.12 -9.09
N LYS A 283 11.15 -18.09 -9.72
CA LYS A 283 12.57 -17.98 -10.03
C LYS A 283 13.42 -17.27 -8.97
N SER A 284 12.82 -16.70 -7.92
CA SER A 284 13.59 -16.01 -6.89
C SER A 284 14.27 -17.02 -5.96
N PRO A 285 15.60 -16.95 -5.76
CA PRO A 285 16.28 -17.84 -4.82
C PRO A 285 15.74 -17.59 -3.42
N VAL A 286 15.16 -18.63 -2.80
CA VAL A 286 14.78 -18.59 -1.38
C VAL A 286 16.06 -18.62 -0.58
N LEU A 287 16.45 -17.47 -0.01
CA LEU A 287 17.68 -17.31 0.75
C LEU A 287 17.72 -18.18 2.01
N PHE A 288 16.56 -18.26 2.66
CA PHE A 288 16.40 -18.96 3.92
C PHE A 288 15.17 -19.86 3.78
N PRO A 289 15.34 -21.17 3.51
CA PRO A 289 14.21 -22.07 3.54
C PRO A 289 13.56 -21.99 4.93
N PRO A 290 12.22 -21.92 5.02
CA PRO A 290 11.55 -21.85 6.31
C PRO A 290 11.97 -23.03 7.17
N ARG A 291 12.32 -22.76 8.44
CA ARG A 291 12.63 -23.85 9.36
C ARG A 291 11.36 -24.67 9.59
N ALA A 292 11.50 -25.98 9.77
CA ALA A 292 10.36 -26.91 9.88
C ALA A 292 9.41 -26.58 11.05
N ASP A 293 9.89 -25.84 12.05
CA ASP A 293 9.15 -25.36 13.21
C ASP A 293 8.39 -24.03 12.97
N GLU A 294 8.71 -23.26 11.93
CA GLU A 294 8.07 -21.98 11.61
C GLU A 294 6.83 -22.08 10.70
N VAL A 295 6.54 -23.28 10.16
CA VAL A 295 5.44 -23.53 9.21
C VAL A 295 4.14 -23.96 9.90
N ARG A 296 4.07 -23.92 11.24
CA ARG A 296 2.86 -24.26 12.01
C ARG A 296 2.03 -23.05 12.41
#